data_AF-A0A935CJT2-F1
#
_entry.id   AF-A0A935CJT2-F1
#
_cell.length_a   1.000
_cell.length_b   1.000
_cell.length_c   1.000
_cell.angle_alpha   90.00
_cell.angle_beta   90.00
_cell.angle_gamma   90.00
#
_symmetry.space_group_name_H-M   'P 1'
#
loop_
_entity.id
_entity.type
_entity.pdbx_description
1 polymer ?
#
loop_
_entity_poly.entity_id
_entity_poly.type
_entity_poly.pdbx_seq_one_letter_code
_entity_poly.pdbx_strand_id
1 'polypeptide(L)'
;MDGILLLEQALNGLQYGLMLFLLAAGLTLVFGVMDMINLAHGSLYMVGAFLIATVTQVTGSYWLGLGGGILGAALFGAILEFTLLRRFYQRDHLSQVLGTFAILLMCNEGVRLIWGDQPVALSTPQSLSGPVQLLEGFSYSSFSLFIIGVGLLVALLMYLLITRTRIGMQVRAGAANREMAMAMGVNVSRLFTGIFALGAALCGLAGGMLGPMLAVQVGMGESILIVAFVVIVIGGIGSIRGAFLGALIVGVIDTAGRTFMPMVFSKLMSPEAAANAAPAVASILIYLLMATVLFFKPRGLFPPQG
;
A
#
# COMPACT_ATOMS: atom_id res chain seq x y z
N MET A 1 -15.38 -5.47 28.52
CA MET A 1 -14.36 -5.37 27.45
C MET A 1 -13.28 -4.48 28.00
N ASP A 2 -12.09 -5.02 28.22
CA ASP A 2 -11.02 -4.28 28.89
C ASP A 2 -10.58 -3.12 27.99
N GLY A 3 -10.45 -1.91 28.54
CA GLY A 3 -10.01 -0.73 27.78
C GLY A 3 -8.66 -0.94 27.08
N ILE A 4 -7.84 -1.85 27.62
CA ILE A 4 -6.57 -2.31 27.05
C ILE A 4 -6.77 -3.02 25.71
N LEU A 5 -7.77 -3.89 25.58
CA LEU A 5 -8.07 -4.58 24.32
C LEU A 5 -8.49 -3.57 23.24
N LEU A 6 -9.34 -2.59 23.58
CA LEU A 6 -9.75 -1.56 22.63
C LEU A 6 -8.57 -0.71 22.16
N LEU A 7 -7.66 -0.35 23.07
CA LEU A 7 -6.44 0.38 22.74
C LEU A 7 -5.53 -0.42 21.82
N GLU A 8 -5.32 -1.71 22.11
CA GLU A 8 -4.51 -2.60 21.29
C GLU A 8 -5.07 -2.73 19.86
N GLN A 9 -6.38 -2.94 19.73
CA GLN A 9 -7.05 -3.01 18.43
C GLN A 9 -6.99 -1.68 17.67
N ALA A 10 -7.08 -0.55 18.37
CA ALA A 10 -6.92 0.76 17.75
C ALA A 10 -5.49 0.96 17.19
N LEU A 11 -4.46 0.53 17.93
CA LEU A 11 -3.07 0.60 17.49
C LEU A 11 -2.80 -0.35 16.30
N ASN A 12 -3.32 -1.58 16.35
CA ASN A 12 -3.21 -2.53 15.24
C ASN A 12 -3.94 -2.02 13.99
N GLY A 13 -5.13 -1.42 14.16
CA GLY A 13 -5.88 -0.81 13.07
C GLY A 13 -5.16 0.40 12.46
N LEU A 14 -4.55 1.23 13.30
CA LEU A 14 -3.71 2.35 12.85
C LEU A 14 -2.48 1.86 12.08
N GLN A 15 -1.78 0.86 12.60
CA GLN A 15 -0.63 0.24 11.95
C GLN A 15 -1.00 -0.32 10.57
N TYR A 16 -2.03 -1.17 10.52
CA TYR A 16 -2.50 -1.78 9.27
C TYR A 16 -3.00 -0.72 8.29
N GLY A 17 -3.70 0.31 8.77
CA GLY A 17 -4.14 1.44 7.95
C GLY A 17 -2.99 2.28 7.39
N LEU A 18 -1.94 2.55 8.16
CA LEU A 18 -0.76 3.27 7.68
C LEU A 18 0.01 2.48 6.62
N MET A 19 0.04 1.16 6.76
CA MET A 19 0.65 0.27 5.81
C MET A 19 -0.14 0.19 4.49
N LEU A 20 -1.48 0.12 4.58
CA LEU A 20 -2.35 0.29 3.41
C LEU A 20 -2.17 1.67 2.79
N PHE A 21 -1.96 2.72 3.59
CA PHE A 21 -1.68 4.06 3.08
C PHE A 21 -0.38 4.11 2.29
N LEU A 22 0.70 3.46 2.72
CA LEU A 22 1.97 3.45 1.96
C LEU A 22 1.76 2.88 0.54
N LEU A 23 1.02 1.78 0.43
CA LEU A 23 0.67 1.19 -0.87
C LEU A 23 -0.29 2.09 -1.67
N ALA A 24 -1.37 2.55 -1.02
CA ALA A 24 -2.39 3.38 -1.64
C ALA A 24 -1.86 4.75 -2.07
N ALA A 25 -0.89 5.33 -1.37
CA ALA A 25 -0.26 6.61 -1.73
C ALA A 25 0.49 6.49 -3.05
N GLY A 26 1.29 5.42 -3.24
CA GLY A 26 1.98 5.17 -4.50
C GLY A 26 1.02 4.98 -5.66
N LEU A 27 -0.08 4.25 -5.43
CA LEU A 27 -1.13 4.04 -6.41
C LEU A 27 -1.91 5.34 -6.70
N THR A 28 -2.24 6.13 -5.68
CA THR A 28 -2.94 7.43 -5.79
C THR A 28 -2.16 8.43 -6.62
N LEU A 29 -0.84 8.51 -6.45
CA LEU A 29 0.00 9.41 -7.23
C LEU A 29 0.03 9.02 -8.72
N VAL A 30 0.10 7.72 -9.00
CA VAL A 30 0.11 7.19 -10.37
C VAL A 30 -1.23 7.47 -11.04
N PHE A 31 -2.33 7.08 -10.39
CA PHE A 31 -3.68 7.28 -10.89
C PHE A 31 -4.04 8.76 -11.05
N GLY A 32 -3.75 9.57 -10.04
CA GLY A 32 -4.17 10.96 -9.99
C GLY A 32 -3.60 11.82 -11.12
N VAL A 33 -2.45 11.44 -11.70
CA VAL A 33 -1.80 12.21 -12.77
C VAL A 33 -1.89 11.51 -14.13
N MET A 34 -1.83 10.18 -14.16
CA MET A 34 -1.74 9.43 -15.42
C MET A 34 -3.06 8.83 -15.89
N ASP A 35 -4.10 8.85 -15.05
CA ASP A 35 -5.42 8.26 -15.32
C ASP A 35 -5.35 6.81 -15.84
N MET A 36 -4.37 6.05 -15.35
CA MET A 36 -4.08 4.69 -15.81
C MET A 36 -4.31 3.67 -14.71
N ILE A 37 -5.11 2.66 -15.03
CA ILE A 37 -5.28 1.49 -14.16
C ILE A 37 -4.05 0.60 -14.22
N ASN A 38 -3.22 0.67 -13.18
CA ASN A 38 -2.00 -0.13 -13.08
C ASN A 38 -2.16 -1.31 -12.12
N LEU A 39 -2.47 -2.49 -12.67
CA LEU A 39 -2.52 -3.73 -11.88
C LEU A 39 -1.13 -4.20 -11.44
N ALA A 40 -0.07 -3.86 -12.18
CA ALA A 40 1.31 -4.25 -11.83
C ALA A 40 1.85 -3.54 -10.57
N HIS A 41 1.13 -2.57 -10.01
CA HIS A 41 1.55 -1.85 -8.81
C HIS A 41 1.68 -2.78 -7.60
N GLY A 42 0.80 -3.78 -7.49
CA GLY A 42 0.93 -4.85 -6.49
C GLY A 42 2.21 -5.65 -6.65
N SER A 43 2.67 -5.86 -7.89
CA SER A 43 3.93 -6.54 -8.16
C SER A 43 5.14 -5.72 -7.71
N LEU A 44 5.09 -4.38 -7.74
CA LEU A 44 6.16 -3.53 -7.19
C LEU A 44 6.31 -3.70 -5.68
N TYR A 45 5.18 -3.87 -4.99
CA TYR A 45 5.16 -4.19 -3.56
C TYR A 45 5.83 -5.55 -3.28
N MET A 46 5.48 -6.58 -4.05
CA MET A 46 6.09 -7.90 -3.96
C MET A 46 7.60 -7.86 -4.27
N VAL A 47 7.98 -7.30 -5.42
CA VAL A 47 9.39 -7.19 -5.84
C VAL A 47 10.21 -6.43 -4.80
N GLY A 48 9.68 -5.33 -4.26
CA GLY A 48 10.35 -4.60 -3.19
C GLY A 48 10.55 -5.44 -1.93
N ALA A 49 9.55 -6.22 -1.51
CA ALA A 49 9.69 -7.14 -0.37
C ALA A 49 10.78 -8.19 -0.59
N PHE A 50 10.84 -8.81 -1.78
CA PHE A 50 11.88 -9.79 -2.14
C PHE A 50 13.27 -9.17 -2.24
N LEU A 51 13.39 -7.96 -2.78
CA LEU A 51 14.68 -7.24 -2.82
C LEU A 51 15.17 -6.93 -1.41
N ILE A 52 14.29 -6.47 -0.51
CA ILE A 52 14.62 -6.22 0.89
C ILE A 52 15.03 -7.53 1.58
N ALA A 53 14.30 -8.61 1.37
CA ALA A 53 14.63 -9.92 1.92
C ALA A 53 16.00 -10.42 1.44
N THR A 54 16.31 -10.22 0.16
CA THR A 54 17.59 -10.64 -0.43
C THR A 54 18.76 -9.85 0.14
N VAL A 55 18.65 -8.52 0.14
CA VAL A 55 19.72 -7.66 0.66
C VAL A 55 19.90 -7.87 2.16
N THR A 56 18.82 -8.10 2.91
CA THR A 56 18.89 -8.44 4.35
C THR A 56 19.63 -9.77 4.56
N GLN A 57 19.34 -10.81 3.79
CA GLN A 57 20.00 -12.11 3.90
C GLN A 57 21.49 -12.04 3.54
N VAL A 58 21.85 -11.27 2.51
CA VAL A 58 23.25 -11.14 2.07
C VAL A 58 24.07 -10.28 3.04
N THR A 59 23.51 -9.18 3.54
CA THR A 59 24.24 -8.23 4.41
C THR A 59 24.15 -8.56 5.89
N GLY A 60 23.19 -9.40 6.29
CA GLY A 60 22.85 -9.64 7.70
C GLY A 60 22.18 -8.44 8.40
N SER A 61 21.89 -7.35 7.68
CA SER A 61 21.35 -6.11 8.25
C SER A 61 20.01 -5.74 7.63
N TYR A 62 18.95 -5.71 8.46
CA TYR A 62 17.62 -5.28 8.04
C TYR A 62 17.63 -3.84 7.50
N TRP A 63 18.43 -2.95 8.07
CA TRP A 63 18.46 -1.53 7.66
C TRP A 63 19.07 -1.33 6.29
N LEU A 64 20.15 -2.07 5.98
CA LEU A 64 20.73 -2.10 4.64
C LEU A 64 19.78 -2.78 3.66
N GLY A 65 19.10 -3.83 4.11
CA GLY A 65 18.00 -4.48 3.40
C GLY A 65 16.91 -3.50 2.97
N LEU A 66 16.36 -2.77 3.95
CA LEU A 66 15.30 -1.79 3.76
C LEU A 66 15.75 -0.68 2.81
N GLY A 67 16.91 -0.07 3.05
CA GLY A 67 17.44 0.99 2.18
C GLY A 67 17.73 0.50 0.75
N GLY A 68 18.45 -0.62 0.62
CA GLY A 68 18.81 -1.20 -0.67
C GLY A 68 17.61 -1.67 -1.47
N GLY A 69 16.62 -2.30 -0.82
CA GLY A 69 15.42 -2.77 -1.48
C GLY A 69 14.42 -1.66 -1.83
N ILE A 70 14.32 -0.58 -1.04
CA ILE A 70 13.55 0.62 -1.44
C ILE A 70 14.16 1.26 -2.69
N LEU A 71 15.49 1.42 -2.73
CA LEU A 71 16.19 1.95 -3.91
C LEU A 71 16.04 1.01 -5.11
N GLY A 72 16.14 -0.30 -4.89
CA GLY A 72 15.93 -1.32 -5.92
C GLY A 72 14.50 -1.30 -6.47
N ALA A 73 13.48 -1.17 -5.61
CA ALA A 73 12.09 -1.05 -6.01
C ALA A 73 11.85 0.26 -6.79
N ALA A 74 12.42 1.38 -6.35
CA ALA A 74 12.35 2.66 -7.04
C ALA A 74 12.96 2.58 -8.45
N LEU A 75 14.14 1.97 -8.56
CA LEU A 75 14.83 1.77 -9.84
C LEU A 75 14.05 0.82 -10.76
N PHE A 76 13.57 -0.30 -10.23
CA PHE A 76 12.76 -1.26 -10.98
C PHE A 76 11.48 -0.59 -11.50
N GLY A 77 10.80 0.19 -10.66
CA GLY A 77 9.64 0.97 -11.07
C GLY A 77 9.97 1.97 -12.17
N ALA A 78 11.07 2.73 -12.04
CA ALA A 78 11.50 3.68 -13.05
C ALA A 78 11.79 3.01 -14.40
N ILE A 79 12.46 1.85 -14.39
CA ILE A 79 12.76 1.06 -15.59
C ILE A 79 11.45 0.58 -16.23
N LEU A 80 10.54 0.04 -15.42
CA LEU A 80 9.26 -0.49 -15.87
C LEU A 80 8.38 0.62 -16.48
N GLU A 81 8.37 1.81 -15.89
CA GLU A 81 7.68 2.98 -16.47
C GLU A 81 8.29 3.35 -17.82
N PHE A 82 9.60 3.58 -17.84
CA PHE A 82 10.29 4.11 -19.01
C PHE A 82 10.23 3.17 -20.22
N THR A 83 10.30 1.85 -19.97
CA THR A 83 10.38 0.83 -21.03
C THR A 83 9.01 0.34 -21.50
N LEU A 84 8.10 0.03 -20.56
CA LEU A 84 6.83 -0.64 -20.87
C LEU A 84 5.65 0.32 -20.71
N LEU A 85 5.45 0.89 -19.52
CA LEU A 85 4.21 1.63 -19.23
C LEU A 85 4.05 2.90 -20.07
N ARG A 86 5.15 3.57 -20.40
CA ARG A 86 5.10 4.75 -21.27
C ARG A 86 4.43 4.47 -22.62
N ARG A 87 4.52 3.23 -23.13
CA ARG A 87 3.89 2.82 -24.39
C ARG A 87 2.39 2.60 -24.25
N PHE A 88 1.92 2.27 -23.05
CA PHE A 88 0.50 2.02 -22.76
C PHE A 88 -0.29 3.31 -22.47
N TYR A 89 0.37 4.41 -22.10
CA TYR A 89 -0.30 5.68 -21.76
C TYR A 89 -1.14 6.30 -22.88
N GLN A 90 -0.87 5.97 -24.14
CA GLN A 90 -1.63 6.49 -25.30
C GLN A 90 -2.65 5.47 -25.83
N ARG A 91 -2.77 4.31 -25.17
CA ARG A 91 -3.70 3.24 -25.56
C ARG A 91 -4.96 3.32 -24.72
N ASP A 92 -5.99 2.64 -25.21
CA ASP A 92 -7.29 2.52 -24.53
C ASP A 92 -7.17 1.84 -23.16
N HIS A 93 -8.14 2.09 -22.30
CA HIS A 93 -8.17 1.59 -20.92
C HIS A 93 -8.06 0.06 -20.84
N LEU A 94 -8.69 -0.67 -21.76
CA LEU A 94 -8.62 -2.14 -21.77
C LEU A 94 -7.20 -2.61 -22.07
N SER A 95 -6.51 -2.01 -23.06
CA SER A 95 -5.10 -2.27 -23.34
C SER A 95 -4.19 -1.98 -22.15
N GLN A 96 -4.45 -0.93 -21.37
CA GLN A 96 -3.69 -0.60 -20.16
C GLN A 96 -3.85 -1.66 -19.07
N VAL A 97 -5.10 -2.11 -18.83
CA VAL A 97 -5.41 -3.17 -17.87
C VAL A 97 -4.77 -4.49 -18.29
N LEU A 98 -4.92 -4.90 -19.55
CA LEU A 98 -4.32 -6.12 -20.08
C LEU A 98 -2.78 -6.09 -20.03
N GLY A 99 -2.18 -4.95 -20.40
CA GLY A 99 -0.73 -4.77 -20.38
C GLY A 99 -0.17 -4.84 -18.96
N THR A 100 -0.84 -4.22 -17.99
CA THR A 100 -0.39 -4.24 -16.59
C THR A 100 -0.67 -5.58 -15.92
N PHE A 101 -1.72 -6.30 -16.33
CA PHE A 101 -1.94 -7.68 -15.94
C PHE A 101 -0.84 -8.61 -16.48
N ALA A 102 -0.43 -8.43 -17.73
CA ALA A 102 0.70 -9.19 -18.29
C ALA A 102 2.00 -8.91 -17.52
N ILE A 103 2.27 -7.64 -17.18
CA ILE A 103 3.42 -7.26 -16.35
C ILE A 103 3.32 -7.91 -14.97
N LEU A 104 2.13 -7.94 -14.36
CA LEU A 104 1.92 -8.60 -13.07
C LEU A 104 2.29 -10.08 -13.12
N LEU A 105 1.79 -10.81 -14.13
CA LEU A 105 2.12 -12.23 -14.32
C LEU A 105 3.61 -12.44 -14.59
N MET A 106 4.23 -11.60 -15.43
CA MET A 106 5.67 -11.64 -15.69
C MET A 106 6.50 -11.38 -14.43
N CYS A 107 6.07 -10.45 -13.57
CA CYS A 107 6.74 -10.19 -12.30
C CYS A 107 6.59 -11.37 -11.33
N ASN A 108 5.40 -11.98 -11.25
CA ASN A 108 5.18 -13.16 -10.42
C ASN A 108 6.07 -14.33 -10.86
N GLU A 109 6.08 -14.64 -12.16
CA GLU A 109 6.93 -15.70 -12.70
C GLU A 109 8.42 -15.35 -12.60
N GLY A 110 8.80 -14.09 -12.82
CA GLY A 110 10.17 -13.63 -12.64
C GLY A 110 10.65 -13.80 -11.19
N VAL A 111 9.82 -13.46 -10.21
CA VAL A 111 10.13 -13.68 -8.80
C VAL A 111 10.20 -15.17 -8.47
N ARG A 112 9.25 -15.96 -8.97
CA ARG A 112 9.22 -17.43 -8.80
C ARG A 112 10.49 -18.09 -9.37
N LEU A 113 10.99 -17.62 -10.51
CA LEU A 113 12.20 -18.17 -11.13
C LEU A 113 13.47 -17.83 -10.33
N ILE A 114 13.54 -16.64 -9.74
CA ILE A 114 14.75 -16.17 -9.03
C ILE A 114 14.78 -16.66 -7.58
N TRP A 115 13.64 -16.61 -6.87
CA TRP A 115 13.55 -16.94 -5.43
C TRP A 115 12.87 -18.27 -5.13
N GLY A 116 12.19 -18.87 -6.10
CA GLY A 116 11.35 -20.05 -5.88
C GLY A 116 9.95 -19.70 -5.37
N ASP A 117 9.16 -20.73 -5.11
CA ASP A 117 7.78 -20.60 -4.61
C ASP A 117 7.70 -20.66 -3.07
N GLN A 118 8.82 -20.92 -2.40
CA GLN A 118 8.85 -21.02 -0.95
C GLN A 118 8.77 -19.63 -0.31
N PRO A 119 7.88 -19.43 0.69
CA PRO A 119 7.82 -18.17 1.41
C PRO A 119 9.17 -17.83 2.06
N VAL A 120 9.65 -16.62 1.82
CA VAL A 120 10.88 -16.10 2.42
C VAL A 120 10.50 -15.34 3.68
N ALA A 121 10.91 -15.88 4.83
CA ALA A 121 10.73 -15.20 6.11
C ALA A 121 11.77 -14.08 6.26
N LEU A 122 11.29 -12.85 6.46
CA LEU A 122 12.12 -11.73 6.88
C LEU A 122 12.10 -11.68 8.41
N SER A 123 13.26 -11.76 9.06
CA SER A 123 13.32 -11.61 10.51
C SER A 123 13.19 -10.15 10.92
N THR A 124 12.52 -9.89 12.05
CA THR A 124 12.52 -8.56 12.66
C THR A 124 13.95 -8.21 13.11
N PRO A 125 14.41 -6.97 12.92
CA PRO A 125 15.72 -6.56 13.42
C PRO A 125 15.79 -6.71 14.94
N GLN A 126 16.90 -7.23 15.46
CA GLN A 126 17.09 -7.47 16.90
C GLN A 126 16.83 -6.23 17.78
N SER A 127 17.08 -5.03 17.24
CA SER A 127 16.78 -3.75 17.91
C SER A 127 15.28 -3.45 18.08
N LEU A 128 14.41 -4.13 17.34
CA LEU A 128 12.95 -3.98 17.37
C LEU A 128 12.20 -5.30 17.63
N SER A 129 12.90 -6.33 18.11
CA SER A 129 12.30 -7.64 18.40
C SER A 129 11.62 -7.70 19.78
N GLY A 130 11.84 -6.73 20.65
CA GLY A 130 11.32 -6.72 22.03
C GLY A 130 9.96 -6.02 22.18
N PRO A 131 9.09 -6.46 23.09
CA PRO A 131 7.91 -5.69 23.46
C PRO A 131 8.30 -4.42 24.24
N VAL A 132 7.59 -3.32 23.99
CA VAL A 132 7.71 -2.07 24.74
C VAL A 132 6.49 -1.94 25.65
N GLN A 133 6.73 -1.69 26.93
CA GLN A 133 5.66 -1.36 27.87
C GLN A 133 5.22 0.09 27.64
N LEU A 134 3.99 0.26 27.14
CA LEU A 134 3.40 1.58 26.89
C LEU A 134 2.64 2.09 28.11
N LEU A 135 2.00 1.18 28.85
CA LEU A 135 1.30 1.42 30.11
C LEU A 135 1.60 0.27 31.07
N GLU A 136 1.36 0.45 32.37
CA GLU A 136 1.45 -0.64 33.34
C GLU A 136 0.52 -1.78 32.92
N GLY A 137 1.09 -2.97 32.65
CA GLY A 137 0.35 -4.14 32.19
C GLY A 137 0.03 -4.20 30.69
N PHE A 138 0.45 -3.21 29.88
CA PHE A 138 0.25 -3.22 28.42
C PHE A 138 1.59 -3.18 27.67
N SER A 139 1.93 -4.32 27.08
CA SER A 139 3.11 -4.51 26.23
C SER A 139 2.71 -4.54 24.77
N TYR A 140 3.36 -3.73 23.94
CA TYR A 140 3.08 -3.66 22.50
C TYR A 140 4.37 -3.82 21.70
N SER A 141 4.29 -4.38 20.49
CA SER A 141 5.46 -4.67 19.67
C SER A 141 6.20 -3.38 19.26
N SER A 142 7.51 -3.28 19.55
CA SER A 142 8.32 -2.13 19.11
C SER A 142 8.32 -1.98 17.60
N PHE A 143 8.29 -3.09 16.86
CA PHE A 143 8.25 -3.06 15.40
C PHE A 143 6.95 -2.45 14.88
N SER A 144 5.84 -2.69 15.58
CA SER A 144 4.54 -2.10 15.23
C SER A 144 4.52 -0.58 15.47
N LEU A 145 5.12 -0.11 16.57
CA LEU A 145 5.32 1.32 16.82
C LEU A 145 6.23 1.97 15.78
N PHE A 146 7.30 1.28 15.38
CA PHE A 146 8.17 1.74 14.30
C PHE A 146 7.41 1.88 12.98
N ILE A 147 6.54 0.92 12.64
CA ILE A 147 5.69 0.99 11.45
C ILE A 147 4.77 2.20 11.51
N ILE A 148 4.14 2.44 12.66
CA ILE A 148 3.28 3.61 12.86
C ILE A 148 4.08 4.91 12.68
N GLY A 149 5.26 5.00 13.30
CA GLY A 149 6.13 6.17 13.20
C GLY A 149 6.56 6.47 11.77
N VAL A 150 7.04 5.46 11.04
CA VAL A 150 7.44 5.61 9.63
C VAL A 150 6.24 5.93 8.74
N GLY A 151 5.11 5.26 8.95
CA GLY A 151 3.88 5.53 8.19
C GLY A 151 3.40 6.97 8.33
N LEU A 152 3.38 7.50 9.56
CA LEU A 152 3.02 8.90 9.83
C LEU A 152 4.04 9.87 9.25
N LEU A 153 5.33 9.57 9.36
CA LEU A 153 6.40 10.38 8.77
C LEU A 153 6.25 10.45 7.25
N VAL A 154 6.02 9.31 6.59
CA VAL A 154 5.80 9.26 5.14
C VAL A 154 4.52 9.98 4.74
N ALA A 155 3.44 9.86 5.52
CA ALA A 155 2.22 10.61 5.29
C ALA A 155 2.46 12.12 5.32
N LEU A 156 3.22 12.60 6.32
CA LEU A 156 3.63 13.99 6.42
C LEU A 156 4.52 14.42 5.24
N LEU A 157 5.51 13.60 4.87
CA LEU A 157 6.40 13.88 3.74
C LEU A 157 5.63 13.93 2.42
N MET A 158 4.69 13.01 2.17
CA MET A 158 3.82 13.04 1.00
C MET A 158 2.91 14.25 1.00
N TYR A 159 2.35 14.61 2.16
CA TYR A 159 1.57 15.82 2.30
C TYR A 159 2.36 17.08 1.93
N LEU A 160 3.58 17.22 2.47
CA LEU A 160 4.47 18.35 2.18
C LEU A 160 4.94 18.33 0.71
N LEU A 161 5.34 17.17 0.18
CA LEU A 161 5.76 16.99 -1.20
C LEU A 161 4.66 17.47 -2.15
N ILE A 162 3.42 17.03 -1.94
CA ILE A 162 2.33 17.42 -2.82
C ILE A 162 1.92 18.87 -2.58
N THR A 163 1.68 19.31 -1.35
CA THR A 163 1.11 20.65 -1.14
C THR A 163 2.11 21.81 -1.17
N ARG A 164 3.37 21.58 -0.78
CA ARG A 164 4.36 22.66 -0.56
C ARG A 164 5.50 22.68 -1.57
N THR A 165 5.65 21.69 -2.45
CA THR A 165 6.79 21.66 -3.40
C THR A 165 6.41 21.92 -4.86
N ARG A 166 7.42 22.27 -5.67
CA ARG A 166 7.29 22.44 -7.13
C ARG A 166 6.87 21.15 -7.84
N ILE A 167 7.35 19.99 -7.36
CA ILE A 167 6.96 18.69 -7.90
C ILE A 167 5.45 18.50 -7.70
N GLY A 168 4.94 18.78 -6.50
CA GLY A 168 3.51 18.72 -6.21
C GLY A 168 2.66 19.68 -7.03
N MET A 169 3.18 20.86 -7.37
CA MET A 169 2.53 21.78 -8.31
C MET A 169 2.45 21.19 -9.73
N GLN A 170 3.54 20.60 -10.23
CA GLN A 170 3.58 19.95 -11.53
C GLN A 170 2.67 18.72 -11.61
N VAL A 171 2.62 17.91 -10.53
CA VAL A 171 1.69 16.78 -10.35
C VAL A 171 0.25 17.26 -10.52
N ARG A 172 -0.17 18.29 -9.77
CA ARG A 172 -1.53 18.83 -9.86
C ARG A 172 -1.83 19.46 -11.22
N ALA A 173 -0.87 20.17 -11.81
CA ALA A 173 -1.03 20.74 -13.14
C ALA A 173 -1.20 19.65 -14.21
N GLY A 174 -0.41 18.58 -14.12
CA GLY A 174 -0.51 17.42 -15.01
C GLY A 174 -1.83 16.67 -14.85
N ALA A 175 -2.33 16.53 -13.62
CA ALA A 175 -3.63 15.94 -13.31
C ALA A 175 -4.81 16.76 -13.85
N ALA A 176 -4.71 18.10 -13.80
CA ALA A 176 -5.77 18.99 -14.27
C ALA A 176 -5.83 19.05 -15.80
N ASN A 177 -4.70 19.29 -16.46
CA ASN A 177 -4.61 19.27 -17.91
C ASN A 177 -3.18 18.95 -18.37
N ARG A 178 -2.98 17.69 -18.77
CA ARG A 178 -1.69 17.18 -19.23
C ARG A 178 -1.15 17.94 -20.45
N GLU A 179 -1.99 18.27 -21.42
CA GLU A 179 -1.59 18.97 -22.64
C GLU A 179 -1.12 20.40 -22.33
N MET A 180 -1.86 21.11 -21.49
CA MET A 180 -1.49 22.45 -21.02
C MET A 180 -0.19 22.43 -20.21
N ALA A 181 -0.01 21.44 -19.33
CA ALA A 181 1.22 21.29 -18.56
C ALA A 181 2.45 21.08 -19.48
N MET A 182 2.30 20.28 -20.55
CA MET A 182 3.35 20.11 -21.56
C MET A 182 3.63 21.41 -22.32
N ALA A 183 2.59 22.17 -22.71
CA ALA A 183 2.74 23.46 -23.38
C ALA A 183 3.46 24.51 -22.52
N MET A 184 3.28 24.44 -21.19
CA MET A 184 3.98 25.27 -20.21
C MET A 184 5.43 24.83 -19.94
N GLY A 185 5.96 23.87 -20.70
CA GLY A 185 7.36 23.42 -20.62
C GLY A 185 7.63 22.38 -19.52
N VAL A 186 6.59 21.80 -18.89
CA VAL A 186 6.78 20.71 -17.93
C VAL A 186 7.17 19.45 -18.69
N ASN A 187 8.33 18.88 -18.34
CA ASN A 187 8.75 17.59 -18.88
C ASN A 187 7.96 16.46 -18.21
N VAL A 188 6.74 16.22 -18.72
CA VAL A 188 5.79 15.23 -18.19
C VAL A 188 6.41 13.83 -18.16
N SER A 189 7.22 13.49 -19.15
CA SER A 189 7.97 12.22 -19.19
C SER A 189 8.85 12.02 -17.95
N ARG A 190 9.69 13.00 -17.59
CA ARG A 190 10.54 12.89 -16.38
C ARG A 190 9.72 12.93 -15.09
N LEU A 191 8.65 13.73 -15.08
CA LEU A 191 7.73 13.81 -13.96
C LEU A 191 7.09 12.44 -13.68
N PHE A 192 6.61 11.75 -14.71
CA PHE A 192 5.98 10.44 -14.57
C PHE A 192 6.96 9.37 -14.12
N THR A 193 8.16 9.30 -14.70
CA THR A 193 9.21 8.39 -14.23
C THR A 193 9.53 8.63 -12.75
N GLY A 194 9.66 9.89 -12.33
CA GLY A 194 9.93 10.24 -10.94
C GLY A 194 8.81 9.88 -9.97
N ILE A 195 7.55 10.15 -10.34
CA ILE A 195 6.38 9.77 -9.55
C ILE A 195 6.24 8.25 -9.46
N PHE A 196 6.49 7.54 -10.56
CA PHE A 196 6.40 6.09 -10.59
C PHE A 196 7.51 5.44 -9.74
N ALA A 197 8.75 5.97 -9.82
CA ALA A 197 9.85 5.55 -8.97
C ALA A 197 9.53 5.78 -7.48
N LEU A 198 8.97 6.94 -7.13
CA LEU A 198 8.51 7.24 -5.77
C LEU A 198 7.40 6.27 -5.34
N GLY A 199 6.41 6.01 -6.18
CA GLY A 199 5.34 5.05 -5.90
C GLY A 199 5.89 3.64 -5.66
N ALA A 200 6.83 3.19 -6.49
CA ALA A 200 7.50 1.91 -6.34
C ALA A 200 8.36 1.85 -5.06
N ALA A 201 9.02 2.95 -4.69
CA ALA A 201 9.76 3.08 -3.43
C ALA A 201 8.83 2.92 -2.21
N LEU A 202 7.66 3.55 -2.24
CA LEU A 202 6.64 3.44 -1.19
C LEU A 202 6.07 2.01 -1.10
N CYS A 203 5.86 1.36 -2.24
CA CYS A 203 5.45 -0.05 -2.29
C CYS A 203 6.52 -0.97 -1.71
N GLY A 204 7.79 -0.75 -2.05
CA GLY A 204 8.90 -1.51 -1.49
C GLY A 204 9.05 -1.30 0.01
N LEU A 205 8.91 -0.06 0.48
CA LEU A 205 8.88 0.27 1.91
C LEU A 205 7.75 -0.49 2.62
N ALA A 206 6.53 -0.44 2.08
CA ALA A 206 5.39 -1.18 2.62
C ALA A 206 5.64 -2.69 2.64
N GLY A 207 6.23 -3.24 1.57
CA GLY A 207 6.56 -4.67 1.45
C GLY A 207 7.60 -5.13 2.46
N GLY A 208 8.69 -4.37 2.64
CA GLY A 208 9.73 -4.71 3.61
C GLY A 208 9.32 -4.53 5.07
N MET A 209 8.36 -3.64 5.33
CA MET A 209 7.77 -3.47 6.66
C MET A 209 6.75 -4.58 6.96
N LEU A 210 6.08 -5.12 5.94
CA LEU A 210 5.17 -6.27 6.06
C LEU A 210 5.87 -7.61 6.14
N GLY A 211 6.99 -7.78 5.43
CA GLY A 211 7.71 -9.05 5.33
C GLY A 211 8.00 -9.75 6.67
N PRO A 212 8.31 -9.01 7.76
CA PRO A 212 8.47 -9.62 9.08
C PRO A 212 7.17 -10.07 9.77
N MET A 213 6.02 -9.52 9.37
CA MET A 213 4.71 -9.87 9.91
C MET A 213 4.00 -10.93 9.06
N LEU A 214 4.16 -10.85 7.74
CA LEU A 214 3.65 -11.79 6.75
C LEU A 214 4.83 -12.28 5.91
N ALA A 215 5.04 -13.59 5.85
CA ALA A 215 6.10 -14.17 5.03
C ALA A 215 6.02 -13.64 3.58
N VAL A 216 7.18 -13.32 3.00
CA VAL A 216 7.26 -12.79 1.64
C VAL A 216 7.04 -13.95 0.68
N GLN A 217 5.97 -13.88 -0.10
CA GLN A 217 5.57 -14.95 -1.01
C GLN A 217 5.14 -14.41 -2.37
N VAL A 218 5.23 -15.24 -3.39
CA VAL A 218 4.79 -14.90 -4.75
C VAL A 218 3.29 -14.59 -4.76
N GLY A 219 2.88 -13.53 -5.47
CA GLY A 219 1.47 -13.12 -5.57
C GLY A 219 0.93 -12.32 -4.38
N MET A 220 1.72 -12.09 -3.32
CA MET A 220 1.27 -11.30 -2.15
C MET A 220 0.81 -9.87 -2.49
N GLY A 221 1.24 -9.34 -3.63
CA GLY A 221 0.83 -8.02 -4.10
C GLY A 221 -0.62 -7.94 -4.56
N GLU A 222 -1.20 -9.03 -5.07
CA GLU A 222 -2.55 -9.04 -5.66
C GLU A 222 -3.64 -8.83 -4.61
N SER A 223 -3.54 -9.57 -3.49
CA SER A 223 -4.52 -9.48 -2.41
C SER A 223 -4.55 -8.09 -1.78
N ILE A 224 -3.38 -7.47 -1.59
CA ILE A 224 -3.27 -6.15 -0.98
C ILE A 224 -3.63 -5.05 -1.98
N LEU A 225 -3.33 -5.24 -3.27
CA LEU A 225 -3.67 -4.28 -4.32
C LEU A 225 -5.19 -4.03 -4.38
N ILE A 226 -6.01 -5.07 -4.28
CA ILE A 226 -7.47 -4.92 -4.29
C ILE A 226 -7.94 -4.07 -3.10
N VAL A 227 -7.39 -4.31 -1.90
CA VAL A 227 -7.71 -3.51 -0.71
C VAL A 227 -7.23 -2.06 -0.87
N ALA A 228 -6.06 -1.84 -1.46
CA ALA A 228 -5.57 -0.49 -1.75
C ALA A 228 -6.44 0.25 -2.78
N PHE A 229 -7.00 -0.45 -3.77
CA PHE A 229 -7.99 0.13 -4.66
C PHE A 229 -9.22 0.61 -3.90
N VAL A 230 -9.76 -0.21 -2.99
CA VAL A 230 -10.89 0.17 -2.14
C VAL A 230 -10.55 1.41 -1.30
N VAL A 231 -9.36 1.45 -0.72
CA VAL A 231 -8.86 2.62 0.04
C VAL A 231 -8.89 3.89 -0.80
N ILE A 232 -8.42 3.84 -2.05
CA ILE A 232 -8.38 5.01 -2.94
C ILE A 232 -9.78 5.43 -3.37
N VAL A 233 -10.66 4.47 -3.65
CA VAL A 233 -12.05 4.75 -4.01
C VAL A 233 -12.79 5.40 -2.84
N ILE A 234 -12.61 4.89 -1.63
CA ILE A 234 -13.16 5.49 -0.40
C ILE A 234 -12.58 6.89 -0.17
N GLY A 235 -11.26 7.02 -0.30
CA GLY A 235 -10.56 8.29 -0.07
C GLY A 235 -10.90 9.37 -1.09
N GLY A 236 -11.16 8.98 -2.34
CA GLY A 236 -11.23 9.84 -3.51
C GLY A 236 -9.98 9.69 -4.37
N ILE A 237 -10.16 9.26 -5.62
CA ILE A 237 -9.07 9.00 -6.58
C ILE A 237 -8.20 10.25 -6.74
N GLY A 238 -6.88 10.09 -6.65
CA GLY A 238 -5.91 11.18 -6.82
C GLY A 238 -5.72 12.08 -5.58
N SER A 239 -6.41 11.83 -4.47
CA SER A 239 -6.27 12.61 -3.23
C SER A 239 -5.41 11.89 -2.19
N ILE A 240 -4.20 12.41 -1.91
CA ILE A 240 -3.32 11.84 -0.88
C ILE A 240 -3.93 11.94 0.53
N ARG A 241 -4.60 13.05 0.84
CA ARG A 241 -5.33 13.21 2.10
C ARG A 241 -6.48 12.19 2.19
N GLY A 242 -7.20 12.02 1.09
CA GLY A 242 -8.26 11.03 0.96
C GLY A 242 -7.73 9.61 1.17
N ALA A 243 -6.64 9.24 0.50
CA ALA A 243 -5.99 7.95 0.63
C ALA A 243 -5.53 7.68 2.07
N PHE A 244 -4.98 8.68 2.77
CA PHE A 244 -4.60 8.55 4.17
C PHE A 244 -5.80 8.25 5.07
N LEU A 245 -6.84 9.08 5.03
CA LEU A 245 -8.05 8.89 5.83
C LEU A 245 -8.79 7.60 5.46
N GLY A 246 -8.88 7.28 4.17
CA GLY A 246 -9.47 6.04 3.66
C GLY A 246 -8.72 4.81 4.18
N ALA A 247 -7.39 4.83 4.17
CA ALA A 247 -6.57 3.72 4.64
C ALA A 247 -6.72 3.53 6.15
N LEU A 248 -6.78 4.61 6.93
CA LEU A 248 -7.03 4.53 8.37
C LEU A 248 -8.40 3.93 8.69
N ILE A 249 -9.46 4.38 8.00
CA ILE A 249 -10.81 3.87 8.21
C ILE A 249 -10.89 2.39 7.83
N VAL A 250 -10.35 2.02 6.66
CA VAL A 250 -10.29 0.63 6.19
C VAL A 250 -9.46 -0.22 7.14
N GLY A 251 -8.33 0.29 7.63
CA GLY A 251 -7.44 -0.44 8.52
C GLY A 251 -8.08 -0.74 9.88
N VAL A 252 -8.78 0.23 10.45
CA VAL A 252 -9.55 0.05 11.69
C VAL A 252 -10.71 -0.92 11.48
N ILE A 253 -11.44 -0.83 10.36
CA ILE A 253 -12.58 -1.71 10.08
C ILE A 253 -12.14 -3.15 9.80
N ASP A 254 -11.06 -3.36 9.05
CA ASP A 254 -10.52 -4.70 8.80
C ASP A 254 -10.06 -5.33 10.12
N THR A 255 -9.28 -4.60 10.92
CA THR A 255 -8.76 -5.09 12.21
C THR A 255 -9.89 -5.38 13.19
N ALA A 256 -10.85 -4.45 13.33
CA ALA A 256 -12.03 -4.64 14.16
C ALA A 256 -12.88 -5.82 13.66
N GLY A 257 -13.07 -5.95 12.34
CA GLY A 257 -13.78 -7.07 11.73
C GLY A 257 -13.12 -8.40 12.08
N ARG A 258 -11.81 -8.53 11.89
CA ARG A 258 -11.05 -9.76 12.18
C ARG A 258 -11.08 -10.14 13.66
N THR A 259 -11.12 -9.17 14.56
CA THR A 259 -11.14 -9.43 16.01
C THR A 259 -12.55 -9.69 16.54
N PHE A 260 -13.54 -8.88 16.15
CA PHE A 260 -14.89 -8.95 16.72
C PHE A 260 -15.81 -9.93 16.00
N MET A 261 -15.67 -10.16 14.70
CA MET A 261 -16.56 -11.09 13.98
C MET A 261 -16.48 -12.53 14.52
N PRO A 262 -15.29 -13.10 14.81
CA PRO A 262 -15.22 -14.42 15.43
C PRO A 262 -15.90 -14.48 16.81
N MET A 263 -15.79 -13.41 17.61
CA MET A 263 -16.42 -13.33 18.94
C MET A 263 -17.95 -13.29 18.87
N VAL A 264 -18.52 -12.68 17.82
CA VAL A 264 -19.98 -12.67 17.60
C VAL A 264 -20.44 -14.01 17.03
N PHE A 265 -19.74 -14.54 16.03
CA PHE A 265 -20.16 -15.75 15.31
C PHE A 265 -20.03 -17.01 16.16
N SER A 266 -19.02 -17.07 17.03
CA SER A 266 -18.87 -18.16 18.02
C SER A 266 -20.04 -18.27 19.01
N LYS A 267 -20.85 -17.21 19.19
CA LYS A 267 -22.06 -17.24 20.02
C LYS A 267 -23.31 -17.68 19.26
N LEU A 268 -23.30 -17.57 17.93
CA LEU A 268 -24.47 -17.77 17.07
C LEU A 268 -24.42 -19.08 16.27
N MET A 269 -23.23 -19.61 16.01
CA MET A 269 -23.01 -20.73 15.09
C MET A 269 -22.03 -21.75 15.68
N SER A 270 -21.91 -22.91 15.03
CA SER A 270 -20.90 -23.90 15.39
C SER A 270 -19.48 -23.33 15.23
N PRO A 271 -18.48 -23.80 16.01
CA PRO A 271 -17.10 -23.30 15.93
C PRO A 271 -16.50 -23.36 14.52
N GLU A 272 -16.79 -24.43 13.77
CA GLU A 272 -16.32 -24.61 12.39
C GLU A 272 -16.96 -23.63 11.40
N ALA A 273 -18.26 -23.37 11.55
CA ALA A 273 -18.95 -22.38 10.72
C ALA A 273 -18.45 -20.95 11.02
N ALA A 274 -18.25 -20.64 12.31
CA ALA A 274 -17.74 -19.34 12.75
C ALA A 274 -16.31 -19.09 12.25
N ALA A 275 -15.43 -20.10 12.30
CA ALA A 275 -14.04 -19.98 11.86
C ALA A 275 -13.91 -19.65 10.36
N ASN A 276 -14.82 -20.17 9.53
CA ASN A 276 -14.81 -19.93 8.08
C ASN A 276 -15.57 -18.66 7.69
N ALA A 277 -16.71 -18.38 8.32
CA ALA A 277 -17.56 -17.25 7.94
C ALA A 277 -17.04 -15.91 8.47
N ALA A 278 -16.46 -15.86 9.67
CA ALA A 278 -16.04 -14.61 10.29
C ALA A 278 -14.96 -13.84 9.48
N PRO A 279 -13.88 -14.48 8.97
CA PRO A 279 -12.89 -13.79 8.14
C PRO A 279 -13.47 -13.29 6.80
N ALA A 280 -14.38 -14.07 6.20
CA ALA A 280 -15.05 -13.70 4.97
C ALA A 280 -15.93 -12.45 5.18
N VAL A 281 -16.74 -12.44 6.24
CA VAL A 281 -17.58 -11.28 6.60
C VAL A 281 -16.74 -10.07 6.96
N ALA A 282 -15.63 -10.24 7.70
CA ALA A 282 -14.70 -9.15 7.99
C ALA A 282 -14.16 -8.50 6.71
N SER A 283 -13.83 -9.31 5.70
CA SER A 283 -13.36 -8.81 4.41
C SER A 283 -14.47 -8.11 3.61
N ILE A 284 -15.71 -8.62 3.69
CA ILE A 284 -16.90 -8.01 3.07
C ILE A 284 -17.22 -6.63 3.69
N LEU A 285 -16.98 -6.43 4.98
CA LEU A 285 -17.22 -5.14 5.65
C LEU A 285 -16.48 -3.97 4.99
N ILE A 286 -15.28 -4.21 4.47
CA ILE A 286 -14.50 -3.19 3.74
C ILE A 286 -15.22 -2.76 2.45
N TYR A 287 -15.79 -3.72 1.72
CA TYR A 287 -16.52 -3.43 0.48
C TYR A 287 -17.91 -2.83 0.75
N LEU A 288 -18.57 -3.24 1.83
CA LEU A 288 -19.81 -2.59 2.30
C LEU A 288 -19.56 -1.13 2.70
N LEU A 289 -18.46 -0.87 3.40
CA LEU A 289 -18.02 0.49 3.71
C LEU A 289 -17.80 1.28 2.42
N MET A 290 -17.11 0.72 1.43
CA MET A 290 -16.92 1.35 0.13
C MET A 290 -18.26 1.70 -0.54
N ALA A 291 -19.18 0.74 -0.62
CA ALA A 291 -20.51 0.95 -1.19
C ALA A 291 -21.28 2.05 -0.45
N THR A 292 -21.20 2.06 0.89
CA THR A 292 -21.84 3.07 1.73
C THR A 292 -21.25 4.46 1.49
N VAL A 293 -19.91 4.57 1.45
CA VAL A 293 -19.24 5.84 1.17
C VAL A 293 -19.60 6.36 -0.21
N LEU A 294 -19.60 5.50 -1.23
CA LEU A 294 -19.97 5.90 -2.59
C LEU A 294 -21.45 6.28 -2.73
N PHE A 295 -22.34 5.64 -1.97
CA PHE A 295 -23.76 5.99 -1.93
C PHE A 295 -23.96 7.42 -1.42
N PHE A 296 -23.26 7.82 -0.35
CA PHE A 296 -23.38 9.18 0.21
C PHE A 296 -22.46 10.21 -0.44
N LYS A 297 -21.29 9.78 -0.94
CA LYS A 297 -20.26 10.60 -1.58
C LYS A 297 -19.68 9.87 -2.79
N PRO A 298 -20.29 10.01 -3.99
CA PRO A 298 -19.87 9.28 -5.20
C PRO A 298 -18.43 9.53 -5.66
N ARG A 299 -17.81 10.64 -5.22
CA ARG A 299 -16.42 11.00 -5.54
C ARG A 299 -15.42 10.61 -4.44
N GLY A 300 -15.85 9.84 -3.44
CA GLY A 300 -15.08 9.52 -2.24
C GLY A 300 -15.15 10.62 -1.17
N LEU A 301 -14.50 10.38 -0.03
CA LEU A 301 -14.56 11.24 1.15
C LEU A 301 -13.95 12.62 0.92
N PHE A 302 -12.81 12.68 0.23
CA PHE A 302 -12.01 13.88 -0.01
C PHE A 302 -11.46 13.90 -1.44
N PRO A 303 -12.29 14.15 -2.46
CA PRO A 303 -11.83 14.24 -3.85
C PRO A 303 -10.81 15.38 -4.01
N PRO A 304 -9.84 15.25 -4.94
CA PRO A 304 -8.91 16.32 -5.25
C PRO A 304 -9.70 17.55 -5.75
N GLN A 305 -9.44 18.71 -5.16
CA GLN A 305 -9.99 19.98 -5.63
C GLN A 305 -9.26 20.33 -6.93
N GLY A 306 -9.99 20.29 -8.04
CA GLY A 306 -9.61 20.94 -9.30
C GLY A 306 -9.77 22.44 -9.18
#